data_AF-A0A318S6C8-F1
#
_entry.id   AF-A0A318S6C8-F1
#
_cell.length_a   1.000
_cell.length_b   1.000
_cell.length_c   1.000
_cell.angle_alpha   90.00
_cell.angle_beta   90.00
_cell.angle_gamma   90.00
#
_symmetry.space_group_name_H-M   'P 1'
#
loop_
_entity.id
_entity.type
_entity.pdbx_description
1 polymer ?
#
loop_
_entity_poly.entity_id
_entity_poly.type
_entity_poly.pdbx_seq_one_letter_code
_entity_poly.pdbx_strand_id
1 'polypeptide(L)'
;MNPDLEDTIVALEAGVANVDPNAALQNVQGWRTRLDGADFPHADDLRVGLEELSTRLANGDLKDVGELLARLANYVNATVSYAPADVREDLARLGDLLHRGGTDVI
;
A
#
# COMPACT_ATOMS: atom_id res chain seq x y z
N MET A 1 -6.60 -12.82 -12.63
CA MET A 1 -5.32 -12.12 -12.36
C MET A 1 -5.60 -10.64 -12.55
N ASN A 2 -5.27 -9.82 -11.55
CA ASN A 2 -5.44 -8.36 -11.63
C ASN A 2 -4.17 -7.77 -12.25
N PRO A 3 -4.20 -7.25 -13.49
CA PRO A 3 -3.03 -6.66 -14.13
C PRO A 3 -2.48 -5.48 -13.31
N ASP A 4 -3.36 -4.73 -12.64
CA ASP A 4 -2.98 -3.61 -11.77
C ASP A 4 -2.10 -4.05 -10.58
N LEU A 5 -2.28 -5.27 -10.09
CA LEU A 5 -1.53 -5.80 -8.95
C LEU A 5 -0.07 -6.10 -9.34
N GLU A 6 0.14 -6.74 -10.49
CA GLU A 6 1.49 -7.04 -10.98
C GLU A 6 2.25 -5.77 -11.34
N ASP A 7 1.60 -4.78 -11.95
CA ASP A 7 2.23 -3.49 -12.25
C ASP A 7 2.57 -2.70 -10.98
N THR A 8 1.74 -2.82 -9.93
CA THR A 8 2.06 -2.28 -8.59
C THR A 8 3.29 -2.96 -7.99
N ILE A 9 3.36 -4.28 -8.11
CA ILE A 9 4.47 -5.10 -7.59
C ILE A 9 5.76 -4.66 -8.28
N VAL A 10 5.79 -4.61 -9.60
CA VAL A 10 6.99 -4.22 -10.36
C VAL A 10 7.41 -2.78 -10.07
N ALA A 11 6.45 -1.85 -9.92
CA ALA A 11 6.78 -0.47 -9.57
C ALA A 11 7.42 -0.35 -8.18
N LEU A 12 6.84 -1.02 -7.17
CA LEU A 12 7.36 -0.96 -5.80
C LEU A 12 8.66 -1.78 -5.63
N GLU A 13 8.83 -2.87 -6.38
CA GLU A 13 10.08 -3.65 -6.45
C GLU A 13 11.23 -2.90 -7.14
N ALA A 14 10.94 -1.93 -8.02
CA ALA A 14 11.95 -1.06 -8.61
C ALA A 14 12.47 0.03 -7.64
N GLY A 15 11.94 0.05 -6.41
CA GLY A 15 12.26 1.02 -5.37
C GLY A 15 11.45 2.30 -5.52
N VAL A 16 10.94 2.84 -4.42
CA VAL A 16 10.10 4.07 -4.38
C VAL A 16 10.80 5.28 -4.99
N ALA A 17 12.13 5.26 -5.12
CA ALA A 17 12.91 6.26 -5.83
C ALA A 17 12.70 6.26 -7.37
N ASN A 18 12.28 5.14 -7.95
CA ASN A 18 11.99 4.99 -9.39
C ASN A 18 10.50 4.79 -9.70
N VAL A 19 9.64 4.84 -8.68
CA VAL A 19 8.20 4.68 -8.84
C VAL A 19 7.64 5.89 -9.58
N ASP A 20 6.93 5.64 -10.68
CA ASP A 20 6.06 6.65 -11.29
C ASP A 20 4.98 7.05 -10.26
N PRO A 21 4.94 8.32 -9.80
CA PRO A 21 4.00 8.76 -8.77
C PRO A 21 2.53 8.54 -9.18
N ASN A 22 2.25 8.60 -10.47
CA ASN A 22 0.93 8.43 -11.04
C ASN A 22 0.50 6.95 -11.04
N ALA A 23 1.44 6.05 -11.34
CA ALA A 23 1.21 4.60 -11.22
C ALA A 23 0.97 4.21 -9.76
N ALA A 24 1.80 4.67 -8.83
CA ALA A 24 1.59 4.41 -7.41
C ALA A 24 0.27 5.00 -6.88
N LEU A 25 -0.12 6.19 -7.36
CA LEU A 25 -1.40 6.79 -7.02
C LEU A 25 -2.59 5.92 -7.46
N GLN A 26 -2.58 5.43 -8.71
CA GLN A 26 -3.62 4.53 -9.22
C GLN A 26 -3.70 3.23 -8.41
N ASN A 27 -2.54 2.69 -8.02
CA ASN A 27 -2.47 1.47 -7.23
C ASN A 27 -3.06 1.67 -5.84
N VAL A 28 -2.69 2.74 -5.15
CA VAL A 28 -3.24 3.10 -3.83
C VAL A 28 -4.76 3.32 -3.91
N GLN A 29 -5.26 3.93 -4.98
CA GLN A 29 -6.71 4.08 -5.21
C GLN A 29 -7.42 2.73 -5.44
N GLY A 30 -6.79 1.80 -6.18
CA GLY A 30 -7.28 0.44 -6.35
C GLY A 30 -7.40 -0.31 -5.02
N TRP A 31 -6.40 -0.16 -4.14
CA TRP A 31 -6.42 -0.71 -2.79
C TRP A 31 -7.51 -0.10 -1.92
N ARG A 32 -7.66 1.23 -1.93
CA ARG A 32 -8.77 1.90 -1.24
C ARG A 32 -10.13 1.37 -1.69
N THR A 33 -10.31 1.13 -2.98
CA THR A 33 -11.57 0.58 -3.52
C THR A 33 -11.81 -0.85 -3.06
N ARG A 34 -10.77 -1.70 -3.01
CA ARG A 34 -10.88 -3.07 -2.47
C ARG A 34 -11.20 -3.11 -0.98
N LEU A 35 -10.65 -2.16 -0.23
CA LEU A 35 -10.83 -2.03 1.21
C LEU A 35 -12.09 -1.22 1.57
N ASP A 36 -12.78 -0.67 0.58
CA ASP A 36 -14.04 0.03 0.75
C ASP A 36 -15.13 -0.99 1.13
N GLY A 37 -15.79 -0.76 2.27
CA GLY A 37 -16.75 -1.72 2.84
C GLY A 37 -16.10 -2.91 3.57
N ALA A 38 -14.77 -2.96 3.68
CA ALA A 38 -14.11 -3.96 4.51
C ALA A 38 -14.24 -3.61 6.00
N ASP A 39 -14.88 -4.52 6.75
CA ASP A 39 -15.21 -4.36 8.16
C ASP A 39 -14.43 -5.38 9.00
N PHE A 40 -13.11 -5.13 9.14
CA PHE A 40 -12.24 -5.91 10.02
C PHE A 40 -11.39 -4.99 10.91
N PRO A 41 -10.94 -5.48 12.08
CA PRO A 41 -10.08 -4.73 12.99
C PRO A 41 -8.91 -4.08 12.25
N HIS A 42 -8.68 -2.78 12.50
CA HIS A 42 -7.60 -1.97 11.90
C HIS A 42 -7.74 -1.66 10.40
N ALA A 43 -8.87 -2.01 9.76
CA ALA A 43 -9.15 -1.61 8.37
C ALA A 43 -9.18 -0.09 8.19
N ASP A 44 -9.67 0.63 9.19
CA ASP A 44 -9.76 2.09 9.17
C ASP A 44 -8.37 2.75 9.20
N ASP A 45 -7.49 2.28 10.09
CA ASP A 45 -6.09 2.73 10.17
C ASP A 45 -5.36 2.52 8.83
N LEU A 46 -5.60 1.38 8.19
CA LEU A 46 -5.04 1.08 6.87
C LEU A 46 -5.59 2.01 5.77
N ARG A 47 -6.91 2.26 5.77
CA ARG A 47 -7.55 3.19 4.82
C ARG A 47 -7.00 4.61 4.96
N VAL A 48 -6.85 5.09 6.20
CA VAL A 48 -6.26 6.41 6.50
C VAL A 48 -4.82 6.50 6.02
N GLY A 49 -3.98 5.49 6.30
CA GLY A 49 -2.60 5.49 5.83
C GLY A 49 -2.48 5.48 4.29
N LEU A 50 -3.36 4.74 3.61
CA LEU A 50 -3.39 4.70 2.14
C LEU A 50 -3.85 6.05 1.56
N GLU A 51 -4.80 6.72 2.20
CA GLU A 51 -5.21 8.08 1.81
C GLU A 51 -4.07 9.10 1.99
N GLU A 52 -3.32 9.00 3.09
CA GLU A 52 -2.14 9.83 3.33
C GLU A 52 -1.08 9.60 2.24
N LEU A 53 -0.79 8.34 1.91
CA LEU A 53 0.15 7.98 0.85
C LEU A 53 -0.31 8.53 -0.52
N SER A 54 -1.59 8.36 -0.85
CA SER A 54 -2.20 8.91 -2.07
C SER A 54 -2.02 10.43 -2.15
N THR A 55 -2.21 11.14 -1.03
CA THR A 55 -2.12 12.60 -0.98
C THR A 55 -0.67 13.06 -1.16
N ARG A 56 0.28 12.38 -0.51
CA ARG A 56 1.71 12.66 -0.63
C ARG A 56 2.22 12.43 -2.06
N LEU A 57 1.84 11.31 -2.68
CA LEU A 57 2.16 11.01 -4.08
C LEU A 57 1.59 12.07 -5.04
N ALA A 58 0.31 12.45 -4.86
CA ALA A 58 -0.34 13.46 -5.71
C ALA A 58 0.31 14.85 -5.60
N ASN A 59 0.79 15.21 -4.41
CA ASN A 59 1.48 16.48 -4.15
C ASN A 59 2.97 16.44 -4.51
N GLY A 60 3.52 15.27 -4.87
CA GLY A 60 4.96 15.06 -5.05
C GLY A 60 5.77 15.20 -3.75
N ASP A 61 5.11 15.11 -2.59
CA ASP A 61 5.75 15.20 -1.28
C ASP A 61 6.24 13.82 -0.84
N LEU A 62 7.43 13.46 -1.32
CA LEU A 62 8.09 12.20 -0.99
C LEU A 62 8.91 12.27 0.31
N LYS A 63 8.82 13.39 1.04
CA LYS A 63 9.54 13.53 2.31
C LYS A 63 8.97 12.55 3.32
N ASP A 64 9.87 11.79 3.95
CA ASP A 64 9.55 10.78 4.96
C ASP A 64 8.57 9.68 4.44
N VAL A 65 8.47 9.50 3.12
CA VAL A 65 7.58 8.48 2.51
C VAL A 65 7.96 7.07 2.95
N GLY A 66 9.25 6.81 3.21
CA GLY A 66 9.73 5.54 3.73
C GLY A 66 9.15 5.19 5.11
N GLU A 67 9.02 6.16 6.02
CA GLU A 67 8.38 5.94 7.33
C GLU A 67 6.89 5.64 7.17
N LEU A 68 6.21 6.37 6.28
CA LEU A 68 4.79 6.11 5.99
C LEU A 68 4.58 4.70 5.42
N LEU A 69 5.45 4.25 4.51
CA LEU A 69 5.41 2.91 3.93
C LEU A 69 5.67 1.83 4.98
N ALA A 70 6.67 2.03 5.85
CA ALA A 70 6.95 1.11 6.96
C ALA A 70 5.75 1.04 7.94
N ARG A 71 5.10 2.17 8.23
CA ARG A 71 3.90 2.23 9.07
C ARG A 71 2.74 1.48 8.43
N LEU A 72 2.52 1.68 7.13
CA LEU A 72 1.51 0.97 6.35
C LEU A 72 1.76 -0.54 6.33
N ALA A 73 3.00 -0.99 6.15
CA ALA A 73 3.35 -2.41 6.21
C ALA A 73 2.99 -3.04 7.57
N ASN A 74 3.20 -2.31 8.67
CA ASN A 74 2.79 -2.74 10.01
C ASN A 74 1.25 -2.84 10.14
N TYR A 75 0.51 -1.86 9.63
CA TYR A 75 -0.95 -1.91 9.63
C TYR A 75 -1.49 -3.06 8.79
N VAL A 76 -0.87 -3.33 7.64
CA VAL A 76 -1.23 -4.47 6.80
C VAL A 76 -0.97 -5.79 7.52
N ASN A 77 0.20 -5.97 8.14
CA ASN A 77 0.49 -7.18 8.91
C ASN A 77 -0.47 -7.36 10.11
N ALA A 78 -0.86 -6.26 10.75
CA ALA A 78 -1.84 -6.30 11.84
C ALA A 78 -3.26 -6.64 11.36
N THR A 79 -3.66 -6.19 10.16
CA THR A 79 -5.00 -6.43 9.58
C THR A 79 -5.12 -7.79 8.90
N VAL A 80 -4.06 -8.30 8.27
CA VAL A 80 -4.10 -9.53 7.44
C VAL A 80 -4.66 -10.74 8.20
N SER A 81 -4.37 -10.83 9.49
CA SER A 81 -4.80 -11.96 10.34
C SER A 81 -6.29 -11.93 10.65
N TYR A 82 -6.93 -10.76 10.55
CA TYR A 82 -8.36 -10.56 10.81
C TYR A 82 -9.18 -10.42 9.53
N ALA A 83 -8.53 -10.18 8.39
CA ALA A 83 -9.19 -10.06 7.10
C ALA A 83 -9.80 -11.40 6.65
N PRO A 84 -10.96 -11.35 5.97
CA PRO A 84 -11.56 -12.52 5.34
C PRO A 84 -10.64 -13.07 4.24
N ALA A 85 -10.78 -14.36 3.92
CA ALA A 85 -9.78 -15.10 3.15
C ALA A 85 -9.54 -14.53 1.74
N ASP A 86 -10.58 -13.95 1.14
CA ASP A 86 -10.58 -13.25 -0.14
C ASP A 86 -9.78 -11.95 -0.14
N VAL A 87 -9.70 -11.25 1.00
CA VAL A 87 -8.94 -10.00 1.15
C VAL A 87 -7.55 -10.26 1.74
N ARG A 88 -7.37 -11.36 2.46
CA ARG A 88 -6.13 -11.72 3.16
C ARG A 88 -4.94 -11.90 2.23
N GLU A 89 -5.12 -12.60 1.12
CA GLU A 89 -4.02 -12.84 0.17
C GLU A 89 -3.55 -11.52 -0.46
N ASP A 90 -4.50 -10.68 -0.83
CA ASP A 90 -4.27 -9.35 -1.38
C ASP A 90 -3.54 -8.46 -0.35
N LEU A 91 -4.01 -8.41 0.90
CA LEU A 91 -3.33 -7.70 1.99
C LEU A 91 -1.92 -8.22 2.25
N ALA A 92 -1.71 -9.54 2.28
CA ALA A 92 -0.38 -10.10 2.49
C ALA A 92 0.61 -9.63 1.41
N ARG A 93 0.16 -9.58 0.14
CA ARG A 93 0.97 -9.05 -0.96
C ARG A 93 1.23 -7.56 -0.81
N LEU A 94 0.21 -6.76 -0.47
CA LEU A 94 0.38 -5.33 -0.21
C LEU A 94 1.41 -5.08 0.91
N GLY A 95 1.36 -5.85 1.99
CA GLY A 95 2.28 -5.73 3.12
C GLY A 95 3.72 -6.01 2.75
N ASP A 96 3.97 -7.05 1.96
CA ASP A 96 5.31 -7.37 1.45
C ASP A 96 5.86 -6.24 0.56
N LEU A 97 5.02 -5.67 -0.30
CA LEU A 97 5.41 -4.56 -1.18
C LEU A 97 5.74 -3.28 -0.42
N LEU A 98 4.90 -2.91 0.55
CA LEU A 98 5.12 -1.74 1.40
C LEU A 98 6.38 -1.91 2.25
N HIS A 99 6.63 -3.13 2.74
CA HIS A 99 7.83 -3.43 3.51
C HIS A 99 9.07 -3.25 2.65
N ARG A 100 9.12 -3.88 1.47
CA ARG A 100 10.24 -3.77 0.52
C ARG A 100 10.47 -2.33 0.08
N GLY A 101 9.41 -1.64 -0.35
CA GLY A 101 9.48 -0.24 -0.78
C GLY A 101 9.88 0.72 0.34
N GLY A 102 9.55 0.43 1.60
CA GLY A 102 10.01 1.21 2.75
C GLY A 102 11.46 0.94 3.15
N THR A 103 11.95 -0.32 3.00
CA THR A 103 13.34 -0.68 3.29
C THR A 103 14.33 -0.25 2.22
N ASP A 104 13.92 -0.18 0.94
CA ASP A 104 14.80 0.24 -0.17
C ASP A 104 14.98 1.77 -0.26
N VAL A 105 14.27 2.56 0.57
CA VAL A 105 14.37 4.03 0.61
C VAL A 105 15.51 4.52 1.53
N ILE A 106 16.27 3.60 2.15
CA ILE A 106 17.37 3.90 3.08
C ILE A 106 18.74 3.83 2.39
#